data_AF-A0A374BR64-F1
#
_entry.id   AF-A0A374BR64-F1
#
_cell.length_a   1.000
_cell.length_b   1.000
_cell.length_c   1.000
_cell.angle_alpha   90.00
_cell.angle_beta   90.00
_cell.angle_gamma   90.00
#
_symmetry.space_group_name_H-M   'P 1'
#
loop_
_entity.id
_entity.type
_entity.pdbx_description
1 polymer ?
#
loop_
_entity_poly.entity_id
_entity_poly.type
_entity_poly.pdbx_seq_one_letter_code
_entity_poly.pdbx_strand_id
1 'polypeptide(L)'
;MSTRKDGIETKKKILTVCVQLFLEQGYKQTTISQIVKKAGVARGSFQNLFSTKDAILMELVGTMFSGQFGVAKNIVGDNMSPIYTYAVETAIQITLTELNENLREIYIEAYTMPETAEYIYVHTTSELKQIFGSNFPGYTESDFYEMEIGTSGIMRNYMARKCDIHFPLDHKLRRFLTAAMRVYKVPEEEQAKVLAFIRLLDIRAIATEVMYKLFAMLEMTFDFKLSKDDEEGETR
;
A
#
# COMPACT_ATOMS: atom_id res chain seq x y z
N MET A 1 32.99 -15.74 -13.91
CA MET A 1 31.80 -16.17 -13.12
C MET A 1 31.60 -15.38 -11.81
N SER A 2 32.50 -14.47 -11.39
CA SER A 2 32.36 -13.65 -10.15
C SER A 2 31.37 -12.48 -10.28
N THR A 3 31.44 -11.73 -11.38
CA THR A 3 30.78 -10.43 -11.54
C THR A 3 29.26 -10.43 -11.42
N ARG A 4 28.58 -11.52 -11.78
CA ARG A 4 27.11 -11.63 -11.69
C ARG A 4 26.64 -11.88 -10.26
N LYS A 5 27.41 -12.63 -9.47
CA LYS A 5 27.10 -12.91 -8.06
C LYS A 5 27.31 -11.66 -7.20
N ASP A 6 28.41 -10.95 -7.44
CA ASP A 6 28.75 -9.70 -6.77
C ASP A 6 27.68 -8.60 -7.02
N GLY A 7 27.13 -8.55 -8.23
CA GLY A 7 26.04 -7.63 -8.58
C GLY A 7 24.72 -7.93 -7.85
N ILE A 8 24.38 -9.21 -7.67
CA ILE A 8 23.16 -9.64 -6.96
C ILE A 8 23.26 -9.29 -5.47
N GLU A 9 24.41 -9.57 -4.84
CA GLU A 9 24.63 -9.25 -3.42
C GLU A 9 24.63 -7.73 -3.19
N THR A 10 25.22 -6.97 -4.11
CA THR A 10 25.19 -5.50 -4.06
C THR A 10 23.77 -4.96 -4.21
N LYS A 11 22.98 -5.51 -5.14
CA LYS A 11 21.56 -5.16 -5.32
C LYS A 11 20.78 -5.41 -4.01
N LYS A 12 20.96 -6.58 -3.39
CA LYS A 12 20.30 -6.92 -2.12
C LYS A 12 20.63 -5.91 -1.03
N LYS A 13 21.93 -5.63 -0.79
CA LYS A 13 22.37 -4.65 0.23
C LYS A 13 21.76 -3.26 0.04
N ILE A 14 21.69 -2.79 -1.21
CA ILE A 14 21.07 -1.51 -1.52
C ILE A 14 19.57 -1.54 -1.19
N LEU A 15 18.83 -2.57 -1.63
CA LEU A 15 17.41 -2.72 -1.33
C LEU A 15 17.14 -2.74 0.18
N THR A 16 17.89 -3.55 0.92
CA THR A 16 17.85 -3.63 2.40
C THR A 16 17.92 -2.25 3.04
N VAL A 17 18.96 -1.49 2.69
CA VAL A 17 19.20 -0.16 3.28
C VAL A 17 18.15 0.85 2.84
N CYS A 18 17.69 0.81 1.59
CA CYS A 18 16.64 1.70 1.11
C CYS A 18 15.32 1.47 1.82
N VAL A 19 14.84 0.23 1.88
CA VAL A 19 13.57 -0.11 2.53
C VAL A 19 13.63 0.27 4.00
N GLN A 20 14.73 -0.05 4.69
CA GLN A 20 14.95 0.38 6.06
C GLN A 20 14.85 1.90 6.21
N LEU A 21 15.60 2.68 5.41
CA LEU A 21 15.58 4.15 5.49
C LEU A 21 14.21 4.73 5.13
N PHE A 22 13.48 4.16 4.17
CA PHE A 22 12.13 4.62 3.83
C PHE A 22 11.17 4.45 4.99
N LEU A 23 11.29 3.36 5.76
CA LEU A 23 10.45 3.09 6.93
C LEU A 23 10.87 3.89 8.16
N GLU A 24 12.17 4.20 8.33
CA GLU A 24 12.71 4.96 9.47
C GLU A 24 12.53 6.48 9.31
N GLN A 25 12.79 7.04 8.14
CA GLN A 25 12.86 8.50 7.94
C GLN A 25 12.06 9.02 6.73
N GLY A 26 11.33 8.14 6.04
CA GLY A 26 10.52 8.50 4.88
C GLY A 26 11.27 8.43 3.55
N TYR A 27 10.51 8.30 2.47
CA TYR A 27 11.00 8.19 1.10
C TYR A 27 11.74 9.45 0.64
N LYS A 28 11.16 10.63 0.84
CA LYS A 28 11.61 11.95 0.38
C LYS A 28 12.89 12.38 1.05
N GLN A 29 13.00 12.16 2.36
CA GLN A 29 14.19 12.51 3.13
C GLN A 29 15.37 11.57 2.85
N THR A 30 15.09 10.38 2.30
CA THR A 30 16.12 9.41 1.94
C THR A 30 16.82 9.79 0.63
N THR A 31 18.12 10.06 0.74
CA THR A 31 19.01 10.41 -0.38
C THR A 31 19.84 9.22 -0.84
N ILE A 32 20.20 9.21 -2.14
CA ILE A 32 21.13 8.21 -2.70
C ILE A 32 22.46 8.21 -1.92
N SER A 33 22.95 9.38 -1.48
CA SER A 33 24.19 9.49 -0.71
C SER A 33 24.11 8.78 0.65
N GLN A 34 22.99 8.87 1.36
CA GLN A 34 22.77 8.11 2.60
C GLN A 34 22.71 6.61 2.33
N ILE A 35 21.98 6.21 1.28
CA ILE A 35 21.86 4.81 0.88
C ILE A 35 23.22 4.19 0.60
N VAL A 36 24.02 4.78 -0.28
CA VAL A 36 25.31 4.20 -0.67
C VAL A 36 26.30 4.18 0.49
N LYS A 37 26.25 5.19 1.37
CA LYS A 37 27.05 5.24 2.59
C LYS A 37 26.66 4.14 3.57
N LYS A 38 25.37 3.96 3.86
CA LYS A 38 24.86 2.93 4.80
C LYS A 38 25.01 1.50 4.24
N ALA A 39 24.90 1.33 2.92
CA ALA A 39 25.13 0.04 2.24
C ALA A 39 26.61 -0.30 2.03
N GLY A 40 27.54 0.64 2.22
CA GLY A 40 28.97 0.44 1.99
C GLY A 40 29.33 0.18 0.53
N VAL A 41 28.59 0.81 -0.41
CA VAL A 41 28.77 0.64 -1.85
C VAL A 41 29.20 1.96 -2.50
N ALA A 42 29.90 1.88 -3.63
CA ALA A 42 30.22 3.07 -4.41
C ALA A 42 28.96 3.62 -5.11
N ARG A 43 28.89 4.95 -5.29
CA ARG A 43 27.78 5.60 -6.03
C ARG A 43 27.62 5.06 -7.46
N GLY A 44 28.74 4.75 -8.13
CA GLY A 44 28.70 4.13 -9.46
C GLY A 44 28.06 2.74 -9.46
N SER A 45 28.25 1.95 -8.39
CA SER A 45 27.61 0.64 -8.25
C SER A 45 26.09 0.77 -8.12
N PHE A 46 25.61 1.80 -7.39
CA PHE A 46 24.18 2.11 -7.33
C PHE A 46 23.64 2.48 -8.71
N GLN A 47 24.28 3.41 -9.42
CA GLN A 47 23.84 3.87 -10.75
C GLN A 47 23.83 2.77 -11.81
N ASN A 48 24.69 1.75 -11.67
CA ASN A 48 24.71 0.58 -12.55
C ASN A 48 23.55 -0.40 -12.29
N LEU A 49 23.01 -0.42 -11.07
CA LEU A 49 21.97 -1.37 -10.65
C LEU A 49 20.57 -0.76 -10.61
N PHE A 50 20.48 0.51 -10.25
CA PHE A 50 19.24 1.26 -10.11
C PHE A 50 19.37 2.60 -10.85
N SER A 51 18.50 2.79 -11.83
CA SER A 51 18.40 4.05 -12.58
C SER A 51 17.94 5.20 -11.68
N THR A 52 16.96 4.95 -10.80
CA THR A 52 16.39 5.95 -9.89
C THR A 52 16.04 5.35 -8.52
N LYS A 53 15.71 6.23 -7.56
CA LYS A 53 15.16 5.84 -6.26
C LYS A 53 13.78 5.17 -6.41
N ASP A 54 13.04 5.51 -7.47
CA ASP A 54 11.70 4.98 -7.76
C ASP A 54 11.72 3.49 -8.16
N ALA A 55 12.81 3.03 -8.79
CA ALA A 55 13.00 1.60 -9.09
C ALA A 55 13.03 0.73 -7.81
N ILE A 56 13.43 1.30 -6.68
CA ILE A 56 13.45 0.62 -5.39
C ILE A 56 12.08 0.70 -4.72
N LEU A 57 11.38 1.84 -4.88
CA LEU A 57 10.00 1.98 -4.45
C LEU A 57 9.12 0.91 -5.10
N MET A 58 9.34 0.60 -6.39
CA MET A 58 8.62 -0.46 -7.10
C MET A 58 8.74 -1.84 -6.42
N GLU A 59 9.94 -2.25 -6.02
CA GLU A 59 10.17 -3.56 -5.35
C GLU A 59 9.46 -3.60 -3.98
N LEU A 60 9.46 -2.48 -3.25
CA LEU A 60 8.73 -2.34 -1.99
C LEU A 60 7.22 -2.39 -2.21
N VAL A 61 6.70 -1.66 -3.19
CA VAL A 61 5.28 -1.63 -3.56
C VAL A 61 4.79 -3.02 -3.96
N GLY A 62 5.51 -3.74 -4.82
CA GLY A 62 5.13 -5.10 -5.19
C GLY A 62 5.02 -6.03 -3.98
N THR A 63 5.93 -5.87 -3.01
CA THR A 63 5.91 -6.63 -1.76
C THR A 63 4.70 -6.25 -0.88
N MET A 64 4.41 -4.95 -0.73
CA MET A 64 3.29 -4.46 0.07
C MET A 64 1.91 -4.83 -0.51
N PHE A 65 1.75 -4.74 -1.84
CA PHE A 65 0.46 -4.91 -2.50
C PHE A 65 0.12 -6.37 -2.84
N SER A 66 1.10 -7.26 -2.96
CA SER A 66 0.87 -8.68 -3.30
C SER A 66 0.03 -9.46 -2.26
N GLY A 67 0.00 -9.02 -1.00
CA GLY A 67 -0.70 -9.71 0.09
C GLY A 67 -1.99 -9.05 0.60
N GLN A 68 -2.33 -7.83 0.13
CA GLN A 68 -3.31 -6.98 0.81
C GLN A 68 -4.73 -7.56 0.83
N PHE A 69 -5.19 -8.10 -0.30
CA PHE A 69 -6.51 -8.74 -0.39
C PHE A 69 -6.59 -10.04 0.40
N GLY A 70 -5.49 -10.78 0.54
CA GLY A 70 -5.46 -12.02 1.33
C GLY A 70 -5.72 -11.78 2.83
N VAL A 71 -5.15 -10.70 3.37
CA VAL A 71 -5.39 -10.28 4.77
C VAL A 71 -6.86 -9.93 4.97
N ALA A 72 -7.46 -9.15 4.06
CA ALA A 72 -8.87 -8.78 4.14
C ALA A 72 -9.81 -9.99 4.00
N LYS A 73 -9.51 -10.92 3.07
CA LYS A 73 -10.27 -12.18 2.90
C LYS A 73 -10.30 -12.98 4.20
N ASN A 74 -9.18 -13.08 4.91
CA ASN A 74 -9.11 -13.79 6.21
C ASN A 74 -9.96 -13.14 7.31
N ILE A 75 -10.07 -11.81 7.33
CA ILE A 75 -10.87 -11.08 8.32
C ILE A 75 -12.36 -11.23 8.03
N VAL A 76 -12.74 -11.18 6.75
CA VAL A 76 -14.13 -11.24 6.30
C VAL A 76 -14.68 -12.68 6.34
N GLY A 77 -13.85 -13.66 6.01
CA GLY A 77 -14.25 -15.06 5.85
C GLY A 77 -14.94 -15.36 4.52
N ASP A 78 -15.07 -16.65 4.18
CA ASP A 78 -15.47 -17.11 2.84
C ASP A 78 -16.97 -16.95 2.51
N ASN A 79 -17.81 -16.69 3.51
CA ASN A 79 -19.27 -16.72 3.37
C ASN A 79 -19.91 -15.36 3.01
N MET A 80 -19.10 -14.30 2.93
CA MET A 80 -19.59 -12.95 2.68
C MET A 80 -19.42 -12.55 1.21
N SER A 81 -20.23 -11.60 0.76
CA SER A 81 -20.06 -11.00 -0.58
C SER A 81 -18.63 -10.43 -0.72
N PRO A 82 -17.96 -10.60 -1.88
CA PRO A 82 -16.59 -10.10 -2.09
C PRO A 82 -16.41 -8.59 -1.85
N ILE A 83 -17.49 -7.80 -1.88
CA ILE A 83 -17.46 -6.38 -1.55
C ILE A 83 -16.99 -6.08 -0.12
N TYR A 84 -17.24 -6.99 0.83
CA TYR A 84 -16.78 -6.82 2.22
C TYR A 84 -15.26 -6.90 2.29
N THR A 85 -14.64 -7.76 1.47
CA THR A 85 -13.19 -7.84 1.33
C THR A 85 -12.63 -6.54 0.80
N TYR A 86 -13.20 -5.97 -0.26
CA TYR A 86 -12.80 -4.65 -0.78
C TYR A 86 -12.87 -3.58 0.32
N ALA A 87 -13.98 -3.54 1.05
CA ALA A 87 -14.18 -2.54 2.09
C ALA A 87 -13.19 -2.66 3.25
N VAL A 88 -12.89 -3.90 3.69
CA VAL A 88 -11.92 -4.15 4.77
C VAL A 88 -10.50 -3.84 4.30
N GLU A 89 -10.11 -4.28 3.11
CA GLU A 89 -8.80 -3.99 2.52
C GLU A 89 -8.55 -2.48 2.47
N THR A 90 -9.49 -1.74 1.88
CA THR A 90 -9.42 -0.29 1.77
C THR A 90 -9.39 0.39 3.14
N ALA A 91 -10.18 -0.10 4.09
CA ALA A 91 -10.23 0.47 5.43
C ALA A 91 -8.91 0.27 6.19
N ILE A 92 -8.27 -0.89 6.02
CA ILE A 92 -6.93 -1.17 6.53
C ILE A 92 -5.94 -0.23 5.88
N GLN A 93 -5.92 -0.14 4.55
CA GLN A 93 -4.94 0.64 3.79
C GLN A 93 -4.98 2.14 4.18
N ILE A 94 -6.18 2.74 4.24
CA ILE A 94 -6.34 4.13 4.69
C ILE A 94 -5.90 4.29 6.14
N THR A 95 -6.25 3.35 7.02
CA THR A 95 -5.91 3.44 8.45
C THR A 95 -4.40 3.29 8.68
N LEU A 96 -3.70 2.43 7.92
CA LEU A 96 -2.23 2.32 7.96
C LEU A 96 -1.57 3.67 7.71
N THR A 97 -2.07 4.44 6.75
CA THR A 97 -1.52 5.78 6.47
C THR A 97 -1.78 6.78 7.60
N GLU A 98 -2.81 6.57 8.43
CA GLU A 98 -3.03 7.38 9.64
C GLU A 98 -2.22 6.92 10.85
N LEU A 99 -1.69 5.70 10.84
CA LEU A 99 -0.89 5.15 11.95
C LEU A 99 0.61 5.44 11.79
N ASN A 100 1.11 5.58 10.57
CA ASN A 100 2.53 5.77 10.32
C ASN A 100 2.77 6.71 9.11
N GLU A 101 3.48 7.81 9.36
CA GLU A 101 3.72 8.86 8.37
C GLU A 101 4.72 8.45 7.28
N ASN A 102 5.69 7.61 7.61
CA ASN A 102 6.62 7.06 6.62
C ASN A 102 5.89 6.12 5.66
N LEU A 103 4.98 5.28 6.17
CA LEU A 103 4.08 4.47 5.34
C LEU A 103 3.15 5.35 4.51
N ARG A 104 2.54 6.39 5.09
CA ARG A 104 1.70 7.34 4.33
C ARG A 104 2.47 7.89 3.14
N GLU A 105 3.71 8.33 3.35
CA GLU A 105 4.54 8.88 2.29
C GLU A 105 4.83 7.83 1.22
N ILE A 106 5.21 6.61 1.59
CA ILE A 106 5.44 5.49 0.66
C ILE A 106 4.19 5.22 -0.19
N TYR A 107 3.01 5.11 0.42
CA TYR A 107 1.75 4.90 -0.31
C TYR A 107 1.44 6.05 -1.26
N ILE A 108 1.54 7.32 -0.80
CA ILE A 108 1.27 8.48 -1.66
C ILE A 108 2.20 8.50 -2.87
N GLU A 109 3.49 8.26 -2.66
CA GLU A 109 4.46 8.23 -3.75
C GLU A 109 4.20 7.05 -4.70
N ALA A 110 3.82 5.88 -4.18
CA ALA A 110 3.46 4.71 -4.98
C ALA A 110 2.27 4.99 -5.92
N TYR A 111 1.23 5.69 -5.45
CA TYR A 111 0.11 6.12 -6.28
C TYR A 111 0.41 7.36 -7.15
N THR A 112 1.56 8.02 -6.98
CA THR A 112 1.91 9.26 -7.71
C THR A 112 2.92 9.01 -8.83
N MET A 113 3.88 8.10 -8.66
CA MET A 113 4.88 7.81 -9.71
C MET A 113 4.27 6.95 -10.83
N PRO A 114 4.48 7.29 -12.11
CA PRO A 114 3.81 6.62 -13.23
C PRO A 114 3.99 5.10 -13.24
N GLU A 115 5.22 4.61 -13.06
CA GLU A 115 5.52 3.19 -13.13
C GLU A 115 4.86 2.42 -11.98
N THR A 116 4.95 2.93 -10.75
CA THR A 116 4.37 2.26 -9.58
C THR A 116 2.85 2.36 -9.56
N ALA A 117 2.29 3.48 -10.02
CA ALA A 117 0.85 3.63 -10.15
C ALA A 117 0.30 2.65 -11.21
N GLU A 118 0.97 2.52 -12.35
CA GLU A 118 0.62 1.53 -13.37
C GLU A 118 0.65 0.10 -12.83
N TYR A 119 1.67 -0.24 -12.03
CA TYR A 119 1.72 -1.53 -11.34
C TYR A 119 0.48 -1.76 -10.47
N ILE A 120 0.07 -0.75 -9.67
CA ILE A 120 -1.13 -0.83 -8.82
C ILE A 120 -2.38 -1.00 -9.67
N TYR A 121 -2.53 -0.25 -10.76
CA TYR A 121 -3.71 -0.33 -11.63
C TYR A 121 -3.88 -1.74 -12.18
N VAL A 122 -2.82 -2.29 -12.78
CA VAL A 122 -2.84 -3.62 -13.38
C VAL A 122 -3.13 -4.70 -12.33
N HIS A 123 -2.49 -4.66 -11.17
CA HIS A 123 -2.67 -5.71 -10.15
C HIS A 123 -4.05 -5.65 -9.49
N THR A 124 -4.59 -4.45 -9.28
CA THR A 124 -5.89 -4.27 -8.61
C THR A 124 -7.05 -4.57 -9.56
N THR A 125 -6.88 -4.34 -10.87
CA THR A 125 -7.92 -4.56 -11.90
C THR A 125 -8.54 -5.95 -11.83
N SER A 126 -7.72 -7.00 -11.69
CA SER A 126 -8.19 -8.38 -11.64
C SER A 126 -9.12 -8.65 -10.44
N GLU A 127 -8.76 -8.15 -9.26
CA GLU A 127 -9.56 -8.26 -8.03
C GLU A 127 -10.85 -7.43 -8.15
N LEU A 128 -10.78 -6.21 -8.69
CA LEU A 128 -11.97 -5.36 -8.88
C LEU A 128 -12.99 -5.98 -9.83
N LYS A 129 -12.51 -6.56 -10.93
CA LYS A 129 -13.37 -7.29 -11.86
C LYS A 129 -14.00 -8.52 -11.20
N GLN A 130 -13.25 -9.25 -10.38
CA GLN A 130 -13.78 -10.38 -9.64
C GLN A 130 -14.86 -9.95 -8.63
N ILE A 131 -14.67 -8.81 -7.96
CA ILE A 131 -15.56 -8.31 -6.91
C ILE A 131 -16.82 -7.66 -7.49
N PHE A 132 -16.68 -6.84 -8.53
CA PHE A 132 -17.76 -5.99 -9.05
C PHE A 132 -18.24 -6.35 -10.45
N GLY A 133 -17.67 -7.38 -11.09
CA GLY A 133 -17.97 -7.73 -12.48
C GLY A 133 -19.44 -8.03 -12.75
N SER A 134 -20.18 -8.57 -11.77
CA SER A 134 -21.63 -8.78 -11.86
C SER A 134 -22.42 -7.49 -12.06
N ASN A 135 -21.91 -6.35 -11.61
CA ASN A 135 -22.55 -5.04 -11.75
C ASN A 135 -22.37 -4.44 -13.16
N PHE A 136 -21.46 -5.00 -13.97
CA PHE A 136 -21.12 -4.53 -15.30
C PHE A 136 -21.13 -5.67 -16.34
N PRO A 137 -22.31 -6.20 -16.70
CA PRO A 137 -22.40 -7.21 -17.75
C PRO A 137 -21.77 -6.71 -19.05
N GLY A 138 -20.76 -7.41 -19.55
CA GLY A 138 -20.04 -7.08 -20.79
C GLY A 138 -18.75 -6.26 -20.61
N TYR A 139 -18.43 -5.80 -19.40
CA TYR A 139 -17.14 -5.15 -19.15
C TYR A 139 -16.00 -6.17 -19.18
N THR A 140 -14.91 -5.78 -19.82
CA THR A 140 -13.67 -6.51 -19.93
C THR A 140 -12.69 -6.10 -18.81
N GLU A 141 -11.49 -6.69 -18.81
CA GLU A 141 -10.44 -6.25 -17.90
C GLU A 141 -9.96 -4.82 -18.20
N SER A 142 -9.96 -4.41 -19.48
CA SER A 142 -9.62 -3.04 -19.89
C SER A 142 -10.56 -2.00 -19.29
N ASP A 143 -11.86 -2.28 -19.28
CA ASP A 143 -12.85 -1.35 -18.70
C ASP A 143 -12.63 -1.18 -17.19
N PHE A 144 -12.29 -2.27 -16.48
CA PHE A 144 -11.96 -2.21 -15.06
C PHE A 144 -10.64 -1.49 -14.78
N TYR A 145 -9.64 -1.63 -15.66
CA TYR A 145 -8.39 -0.88 -15.58
C TYR A 145 -8.64 0.63 -15.72
N GLU A 146 -9.45 1.05 -16.70
CA GLU A 146 -9.83 2.46 -16.89
C GLU A 146 -10.57 3.03 -15.67
N MET A 147 -11.46 2.24 -15.07
CA MET A 147 -12.14 2.61 -13.82
C MET A 147 -11.17 2.73 -12.64
N GLU A 148 -10.18 1.82 -12.54
CA GLU A 148 -9.21 1.81 -11.45
C GLU A 148 -8.31 3.04 -11.42
N ILE A 149 -7.99 3.63 -12.58
CA ILE A 149 -7.29 4.93 -12.65
C ILE A 149 -8.08 6.00 -11.88
N GLY A 150 -9.42 5.95 -11.92
CA GLY A 150 -10.28 6.88 -11.17
C GLY A 150 -10.26 6.62 -9.66
N THR A 151 -10.49 5.38 -9.24
CA THR A 151 -10.60 5.00 -7.81
C THR A 151 -9.27 5.06 -7.09
N SER A 152 -8.16 4.71 -7.74
CA SER A 152 -6.80 4.93 -7.23
C SER A 152 -6.51 6.42 -6.98
N GLY A 153 -7.01 7.31 -7.84
CA GLY A 153 -6.95 8.76 -7.64
C GLY A 153 -7.72 9.22 -6.40
N ILE A 154 -8.87 8.60 -6.09
CA ILE A 154 -9.57 8.83 -4.83
C ILE A 154 -8.71 8.36 -3.66
N MET A 155 -8.11 7.15 -3.75
CA MET A 155 -7.29 6.55 -2.69
C MET A 155 -6.13 7.45 -2.31
N ARG A 156 -5.34 7.83 -3.32
CA ARG A 156 -4.19 8.74 -3.19
C ARG A 156 -4.57 10.04 -2.49
N ASN A 157 -5.68 10.67 -2.87
CA ASN A 157 -6.09 11.95 -2.30
C ASN A 157 -6.58 11.83 -0.85
N TYR A 158 -7.26 10.73 -0.51
CA TYR A 158 -7.70 10.48 0.87
C TYR A 158 -6.52 10.16 1.81
N MET A 159 -5.50 9.46 1.31
CA MET A 159 -4.25 9.21 2.04
C MET A 159 -3.42 10.49 2.22
N ALA A 160 -3.42 11.40 1.23
CA ALA A 160 -2.71 12.67 1.30
C ALA A 160 -3.27 13.63 2.34
N ARG A 161 -4.57 13.56 2.64
CA ARG A 161 -5.22 14.42 3.64
C ARG A 161 -5.22 13.75 5.00
N LYS A 162 -4.34 14.11 5.94
CA LYS A 162 -4.38 13.57 7.32
C LYS A 162 -5.74 13.77 7.99
N CYS A 163 -6.11 12.85 8.87
CA CYS A 163 -7.25 13.03 9.76
C CYS A 163 -7.06 14.24 10.69
N ASP A 164 -8.15 14.92 10.98
CA ASP A 164 -8.21 15.99 11.98
C ASP A 164 -9.64 16.08 12.57
N ILE A 165 -9.90 17.11 13.37
CA ILE A 165 -11.20 17.34 14.01
C ILE A 165 -12.37 17.49 13.01
N HIS A 166 -12.09 17.90 11.76
CA HIS A 166 -13.09 18.09 10.72
C HIS A 166 -13.25 16.84 9.84
N PHE A 167 -12.19 16.03 9.73
CA PHE A 167 -12.18 14.82 8.92
C PHE A 167 -11.61 13.61 9.67
N PRO A 168 -12.31 13.13 10.72
CA PRO A 168 -11.88 11.97 11.50
C PRO A 168 -11.93 10.69 10.67
N LEU A 169 -11.25 9.64 11.16
CA LEU A 169 -11.06 8.38 10.44
C LEU A 169 -12.39 7.74 10.00
N ASP A 170 -13.38 7.70 10.88
CA ASP A 170 -14.68 7.10 10.57
C ASP A 170 -15.41 7.86 9.44
N HIS A 171 -15.30 9.19 9.43
CA HIS A 171 -15.83 10.02 8.34
C HIS A 171 -15.06 9.79 7.04
N LYS A 172 -13.73 9.69 7.13
CA LYS A 172 -12.88 9.44 5.98
C LYS A 172 -13.20 8.10 5.33
N LEU A 173 -13.23 7.02 6.10
CA LEU A 173 -13.57 5.67 5.63
C LEU A 173 -14.97 5.64 5.02
N ARG A 174 -15.96 6.21 5.70
CA ARG A 174 -17.33 6.28 5.19
C ARG A 174 -17.41 7.02 3.86
N ARG A 175 -16.79 8.21 3.76
CA ARG A 175 -16.82 9.01 2.53
C ARG A 175 -16.10 8.33 1.38
N PHE A 176 -14.94 7.72 1.65
CA PHE A 176 -14.20 6.96 0.65
C PHE A 176 -15.04 5.79 0.12
N LEU A 177 -15.48 4.90 1.01
CA LEU A 177 -16.17 3.67 0.64
C LEU A 177 -17.48 3.97 -0.10
N THR A 178 -18.25 4.96 0.34
CA THR A 178 -19.45 5.39 -0.40
C THR A 178 -19.11 5.88 -1.82
N ALA A 179 -18.05 6.68 -1.99
CA ALA A 179 -17.66 7.17 -3.31
C ALA A 179 -17.22 6.03 -4.23
N ALA A 180 -16.34 5.15 -3.74
CA ALA A 180 -15.84 4.02 -4.51
C ALA A 180 -16.95 3.02 -4.87
N MET A 181 -17.80 2.62 -3.92
CA MET A 181 -18.91 1.70 -4.18
C MET A 181 -19.92 2.26 -5.19
N ARG A 182 -20.08 3.60 -5.26
CA ARG A 182 -20.92 4.25 -6.29
C ARG A 182 -20.29 4.17 -7.68
N VAL A 183 -18.96 4.30 -7.80
CA VAL A 183 -18.25 4.08 -9.07
C VAL A 183 -18.54 2.67 -9.59
N TYR A 184 -18.56 1.67 -8.70
CA TYR A 184 -18.84 0.28 -9.04
C TYR A 184 -20.32 -0.13 -9.00
N LYS A 185 -21.26 0.84 -8.99
CA LYS A 185 -22.72 0.62 -9.04
C LYS A 185 -23.27 -0.33 -7.96
N VAL A 186 -22.65 -0.37 -6.80
CA VAL A 186 -23.16 -1.16 -5.66
C VAL A 186 -24.51 -0.57 -5.20
N PRO A 187 -25.57 -1.37 -5.00
CA PRO A 187 -26.86 -0.87 -4.52
C PRO A 187 -26.76 -0.16 -3.15
N GLU A 188 -27.52 0.91 -2.94
CA GLU A 188 -27.44 1.71 -1.70
C GLU A 188 -27.73 0.90 -0.42
N GLU A 189 -28.62 -0.10 -0.49
CA GLU A 189 -28.90 -1.00 0.63
C GLU A 189 -27.67 -1.85 1.00
N GLU A 190 -26.92 -2.33 0.01
CA GLU A 190 -25.69 -3.10 0.23
C GLU A 190 -24.56 -2.19 0.74
N GLN A 191 -24.44 -0.97 0.20
CA GLN A 191 -23.51 0.03 0.72
C GLN A 191 -23.74 0.28 2.22
N ALA A 192 -25.01 0.41 2.66
CA ALA A 192 -25.35 0.62 4.05
C ALA A 192 -24.92 -0.55 4.95
N LYS A 193 -25.10 -1.80 4.49
CA LYS A 193 -24.68 -3.02 5.21
C LYS A 193 -23.16 -3.09 5.34
N VAL A 194 -22.43 -2.82 4.27
CA VAL A 194 -20.96 -2.80 4.25
C VAL A 194 -20.42 -1.73 5.20
N LEU A 195 -20.96 -0.50 5.15
CA LEU A 195 -20.55 0.58 6.05
C LEU A 195 -20.87 0.26 7.51
N ALA A 196 -22.01 -0.37 7.79
CA ALA A 196 -22.34 -0.82 9.13
C ALA A 196 -21.35 -1.89 9.63
N PHE A 197 -20.97 -2.84 8.77
CA PHE A 197 -19.96 -3.85 9.10
C PHE A 197 -18.61 -3.22 9.44
N ILE A 198 -18.10 -2.30 8.61
CA ILE A 198 -16.82 -1.60 8.87
C ILE A 198 -16.85 -0.85 10.21
N ARG A 199 -18.00 -0.28 10.61
CA ARG A 199 -18.15 0.40 11.91
C ARG A 199 -18.11 -0.54 13.11
N LEU A 200 -18.38 -1.83 12.93
CA LEU A 200 -18.31 -2.83 14.00
C LEU A 200 -16.88 -3.32 14.25
N LEU A 201 -15.98 -3.14 13.28
CA LEU A 201 -14.58 -3.53 13.40
C LEU A 201 -13.81 -2.49 14.22
N ASP A 202 -12.90 -2.96 15.07
CA ASP A 202 -11.81 -2.12 15.58
C ASP A 202 -10.74 -2.00 14.48
N ILE A 203 -11.00 -1.14 13.51
CA ILE A 203 -10.14 -1.00 12.34
C ILE A 203 -8.74 -0.50 12.71
N ARG A 204 -8.60 0.24 13.82
CA ARG A 204 -7.30 0.72 14.31
C ARG A 204 -6.48 -0.45 14.83
N ALA A 205 -7.06 -1.28 15.71
CA ALA A 205 -6.37 -2.47 16.21
C ALA A 205 -5.98 -3.43 15.06
N ILE A 206 -6.91 -3.68 14.13
CA ILE A 206 -6.64 -4.52 12.95
C ILE A 206 -5.49 -3.93 12.12
N ALA A 207 -5.55 -2.64 11.78
CA ALA A 207 -4.51 -2.00 10.98
C ALA A 207 -3.15 -1.99 11.71
N THR A 208 -3.12 -1.81 13.03
CA THR A 208 -1.89 -1.92 13.83
C THR A 208 -1.29 -3.33 13.73
N GLU A 209 -2.09 -4.38 13.87
CA GLU A 209 -1.60 -5.76 13.70
C GLU A 209 -1.07 -6.01 12.29
N VAL A 210 -1.77 -5.51 11.27
CA VAL A 210 -1.35 -5.63 9.87
C VAL A 210 -0.05 -4.87 9.63
N MET A 211 0.12 -3.69 10.23
CA MET A 211 1.35 -2.91 10.15
C MET A 211 2.54 -3.68 10.72
N TYR A 212 2.40 -4.28 11.91
CA TYR A 212 3.47 -5.08 12.50
C TYR A 212 3.81 -6.33 11.69
N LYS A 213 2.79 -7.01 11.15
CA LYS A 213 3.01 -8.15 10.24
C LYS A 213 3.71 -7.72 8.96
N LEU A 214 3.36 -6.57 8.40
CA LEU A 214 4.02 -5.98 7.25
C LEU A 214 5.49 -5.68 7.57
N PHE A 215 5.79 -5.00 8.66
CA PHE A 215 7.16 -4.69 9.06
C PHE A 215 7.99 -5.95 9.29
N ALA A 216 7.48 -6.93 10.03
CA ALA A 216 8.16 -8.21 10.23
C ALA A 216 8.43 -8.94 8.90
N MET A 217 7.46 -8.93 7.97
CA MET A 217 7.62 -9.50 6.64
C MET A 217 8.68 -8.76 5.82
N LEU A 218 8.73 -7.43 5.88
CA LEU A 218 9.74 -6.62 5.18
C LEU A 218 11.14 -6.84 5.76
N GLU A 219 11.27 -6.90 7.09
CA GLU A 219 12.53 -7.25 7.76
C GLU A 219 13.06 -8.60 7.30
N MET A 220 12.19 -9.62 7.18
CA MET A 220 12.56 -10.94 6.70
C MET A 220 12.91 -10.95 5.21
N THR A 221 12.11 -10.26 4.39
CA THR A 221 12.27 -10.23 2.92
C THR A 221 13.54 -9.50 2.51
N PHE A 222 13.83 -8.38 3.17
CA PHE A 222 14.96 -7.52 2.84
C PHE A 222 16.13 -7.65 3.81
N ASP A 223 16.07 -8.48 4.85
CA ASP A 223 17.19 -8.81 5.74
C ASP A 223 17.72 -7.59 6.53
N PHE A 224 16.81 -6.90 7.24
CA PHE A 224 17.13 -5.77 8.15
C PHE A 224 16.34 -5.84 9.46
N LYS A 225 16.61 -4.89 10.36
CA LYS A 225 15.84 -4.64 11.58
C LYS A 225 15.48 -3.17 11.71
N LEU A 226 14.22 -2.88 12.05
CA LEU A 226 13.75 -1.54 12.40
C LEU A 226 14.19 -1.18 13.83
N SER A 227 14.29 0.12 14.10
CA SER A 227 14.52 0.60 15.45
C SER A 227 13.22 0.52 16.26
N LYS A 228 13.32 0.28 17.58
CA LYS A 228 12.14 0.12 18.45
C LYS A 228 11.23 1.36 18.51
N ASP A 229 11.78 2.53 18.21
CA ASP A 229 11.03 3.80 18.22
C ASP A 229 10.12 3.94 16.98
N ASP A 230 10.37 3.18 15.91
CA ASP A 230 9.58 3.22 14.66
C ASP A 230 8.37 2.26 14.66
N GLU A 231 8.34 1.29 15.59
CA GLU A 231 7.21 0.38 15.80
C GLU A 231 6.06 1.07 16.59
N GLU A 232 6.39 2.06 17.41
CA GLU A 232 5.45 2.86 18.18
C GLU A 232 5.25 4.20 17.46
N GLY A 233 4.53 4.18 16.33
CA GLY A 233 4.28 5.35 15.47
C GLY A 233 4.15 6.65 16.28
N GLU A 234 5.04 7.61 16.01
CA GLU A 234 5.29 8.79 16.84
C GLU A 234 3.98 9.39 17.36
N THR A 235 3.74 9.20 18.66
CA THR A 235 2.71 9.93 19.39
C THR A 235 3.31 11.28 19.77
N ARG A 236 3.34 12.22 18.82
CA ARG A 236 3.65 13.63 19.10
C ARG A 236 2.65 14.56 18.43
#